data_AF-A0A1S3I8Q4-F1
#
_entry.id   AF-A0A1S3I8Q4-F1
#
_cell.length_a   1.000
_cell.length_b   1.000
_cell.length_c   1.000
_cell.angle_alpha   90.00
_cell.angle_beta   90.00
_cell.angle_gamma   90.00
#
_symmetry.space_group_name_H-M   'P 1'
#
loop_
_entity.id
_entity.type
_entity.pdbx_description
1 polymer ?
#
loop_
_entity_poly.entity_id
_entity_poly.type
_entity_poly.pdbx_seq_one_letter_code
_entity_poly.pdbx_strand_id
1 'polypeptide(L)'
;MKEAKERFRKIQEFLDGIPAHDMHVQPYFYAVNNCDHQDAGIKELKDAIWKTTKAQPYWEEEQPLRYVLLERKLKEISKSKKCLSLERVFEFGHLYGLESLEVILSFLKFCCDLGELVFFNESDIRNIVILDPQWLIDAFASLITVEKYHKVSKPDVKGYWKMLDDRGELDERLIDSVWEQDAELKENKEILLRICQRFDLLVELPKGQDDQQKKKYLVPCVLKSHPNPESYLKIPECPQEGYLKLQRIPPLYLMFDGGFCPPGLFHRLVVCCYRKWSSHDQNPYCDYACFKVDRSTHTILELSNKGDGIFQLIVGSLKTGFNDLESDNAFQVLTYIKQELDRLISAYSPYLKYSIGFGFPKGLNKLTETLKTEMLESDDACPPGCPVVIETAPYRKWLRNNENKVFPSTRIDVYPPDDLVCDLSRRIGVEWEEVAAYLGVERPQIDHFKLNFPSDALGQIRNMLFQWREGMGASSKEERRDKLKEALRRARRNDLADNLPPDQNKDKCVSCIVRKW
;
A
#
# COMPACT_ATOMS: atom_id res chain seq x y z
N MET A 1 -3.71 -47.49 -4.60
CA MET A 1 -4.61 -47.00 -5.68
C MET A 1 -6.05 -46.69 -5.22
N LYS A 2 -6.81 -47.60 -4.59
CA LYS A 2 -8.19 -47.29 -4.15
C LYS A 2 -8.28 -46.09 -3.20
N GLU A 3 -7.38 -46.02 -2.22
CA GLU A 3 -7.35 -44.92 -1.25
C GLU A 3 -6.96 -43.58 -1.91
N ALA A 4 -6.01 -43.58 -2.85
CA ALA A 4 -5.64 -42.39 -3.61
C ALA A 4 -6.81 -41.86 -4.45
N LYS A 5 -7.56 -42.76 -5.12
CA LYS A 5 -8.76 -42.40 -5.87
C LYS A 5 -9.85 -41.78 -4.99
N GLU A 6 -10.03 -42.31 -3.78
CA GLU A 6 -10.99 -41.75 -2.83
C GLU A 6 -10.55 -40.36 -2.31
N ARG A 7 -9.25 -40.15 -2.07
CA ARG A 7 -8.71 -38.83 -1.73
C ARG A 7 -8.87 -37.84 -2.89
N PHE A 8 -8.62 -38.26 -4.13
CA PHE A 8 -8.84 -37.43 -5.32
C PHE A 8 -10.31 -37.05 -5.48
N ARG A 9 -11.23 -38.00 -5.26
CA ARG A 9 -12.68 -37.71 -5.26
C ARG A 9 -13.03 -36.63 -4.24
N LYS A 10 -12.54 -36.75 -3.00
CA LYS A 10 -12.78 -35.74 -1.96
C LYS A 10 -12.19 -34.37 -2.29
N ILE A 11 -10.99 -34.33 -2.89
CA ILE A 11 -10.38 -33.07 -3.32
C ILE A 11 -11.20 -32.46 -4.46
N GLN A 12 -11.59 -33.25 -5.46
CA GLN A 12 -12.42 -32.78 -6.57
C GLN A 12 -13.75 -32.24 -6.07
N GLU A 13 -14.45 -32.97 -5.20
CA GLU A 13 -15.72 -32.53 -4.60
C GLU A 13 -15.57 -31.24 -3.78
N PHE A 14 -14.40 -31.00 -3.18
CA PHE A 14 -14.11 -29.77 -2.47
C PHE A 14 -13.84 -28.60 -3.43
N LEU A 15 -13.15 -28.85 -4.54
CA LEU A 15 -12.82 -27.83 -5.54
C LEU A 15 -14.02 -27.49 -6.44
N ASP A 16 -14.89 -28.46 -6.70
CA ASP A 16 -16.07 -28.34 -7.56
C ASP A 16 -17.00 -27.23 -7.06
N GLY A 17 -17.28 -26.25 -7.92
CA GLY A 17 -18.17 -25.13 -7.60
C GLY A 17 -17.48 -23.96 -6.88
N ILE A 18 -16.16 -23.97 -6.76
CA ILE A 18 -15.36 -22.82 -6.31
C ILE A 18 -14.73 -22.13 -7.54
N PRO A 19 -15.28 -21.00 -8.02
CA PRO A 19 -14.84 -20.37 -9.28
C PRO A 19 -13.36 -19.99 -9.32
N ALA A 20 -12.75 -19.73 -8.15
CA ALA A 20 -11.33 -19.41 -8.03
C ALA A 20 -10.42 -20.60 -8.40
N HIS A 21 -10.91 -21.84 -8.30
CA HIS A 21 -10.13 -23.04 -8.60
C HIS A 21 -10.27 -23.49 -10.05
N ASP A 22 -11.46 -23.35 -10.63
CA ASP A 22 -11.76 -23.78 -12.01
C ASP A 22 -10.88 -23.10 -13.07
N MET A 23 -10.34 -21.91 -12.77
CA MET A 23 -9.48 -21.15 -13.70
C MET A 23 -7.98 -21.36 -13.50
N HIS A 24 -7.55 -21.86 -12.34
CA HIS A 24 -6.14 -21.80 -11.94
C HIS A 24 -5.55 -23.14 -11.50
N VAL A 25 -6.38 -24.17 -11.31
CA VAL A 25 -5.94 -25.50 -10.86
C VAL A 25 -6.00 -26.47 -12.05
N GLN A 26 -4.88 -27.18 -12.28
CA GLN A 26 -4.86 -28.29 -13.24
C GLN A 26 -5.79 -29.42 -12.71
N PRO A 27 -6.73 -29.92 -13.53
CA PRO A 27 -7.72 -30.90 -13.07
C PRO A 27 -7.14 -32.30 -12.84
N TYR A 28 -5.89 -32.55 -13.28
CA TYR A 28 -5.27 -33.86 -13.14
C TYR A 28 -4.48 -33.98 -11.84
N PHE A 29 -4.78 -35.01 -11.04
CA PHE A 29 -4.07 -35.33 -9.81
C PHE A 29 -3.02 -36.41 -10.02
N TYR A 30 -1.84 -36.21 -9.45
CA TYR A 30 -0.72 -37.16 -9.49
C TYR A 30 -0.56 -37.81 -8.11
N ALA A 31 -0.62 -39.14 -8.03
CA ALA A 31 -0.40 -39.86 -6.77
C ALA A 31 1.09 -40.20 -6.66
N VAL A 32 1.82 -39.48 -5.81
CA VAL A 32 3.27 -39.63 -5.65
C VAL A 32 3.63 -40.43 -4.40
N ASN A 33 4.48 -41.44 -4.55
CA ASN A 33 5.10 -42.16 -3.44
C ASN A 33 6.57 -41.74 -3.26
N ASN A 34 6.89 -40.95 -2.22
CA ASN A 34 8.26 -40.47 -2.02
C ASN A 34 9.26 -41.57 -1.59
N CYS A 35 8.76 -42.74 -1.17
CA CYS A 35 9.59 -43.86 -0.71
C CYS A 35 10.00 -44.77 -1.87
N ASP A 36 9.44 -44.58 -3.07
CA ASP A 36 9.74 -45.36 -4.26
C ASP A 36 10.50 -44.50 -5.29
N HIS A 37 11.77 -44.83 -5.50
CA HIS A 37 12.63 -44.12 -6.46
C HIS A 37 12.23 -44.34 -7.93
N GLN A 38 11.34 -45.30 -8.21
CA GLN A 38 10.80 -45.61 -9.54
C GLN A 38 9.29 -45.33 -9.64
N ASP A 39 8.77 -44.49 -8.73
CA ASP A 39 7.35 -44.16 -8.68
C ASP A 39 6.82 -43.63 -10.03
N ALA A 40 5.80 -44.31 -10.57
CA ALA A 40 5.17 -43.92 -11.82
C ALA A 40 4.52 -42.54 -11.72
N GLY A 41 4.00 -42.16 -10.54
CA GLY A 41 3.40 -40.84 -10.30
C GLY A 41 4.40 -39.68 -10.43
N ILE A 42 5.63 -39.85 -9.93
CA ILE A 42 6.72 -38.87 -10.15
C ILE A 42 7.02 -38.73 -11.64
N LYS A 43 7.05 -39.84 -12.38
CA LYS A 43 7.30 -39.80 -13.83
C LYS A 43 6.19 -39.06 -14.56
N GLU A 44 4.93 -39.40 -14.28
CA GLU A 44 3.75 -38.71 -14.85
C GLU A 44 3.78 -37.20 -14.55
N LEU A 45 4.12 -36.82 -13.31
CA LEU A 45 4.23 -35.42 -12.92
C LEU A 45 5.34 -34.70 -13.70
N LYS A 46 6.52 -35.32 -13.87
CA LYS A 46 7.62 -34.76 -14.68
C LYS A 46 7.21 -34.57 -16.14
N ASP A 47 6.55 -35.57 -16.73
CA ASP A 47 6.08 -35.52 -18.11
C ASP A 47 5.03 -34.41 -18.29
N ALA A 48 4.15 -34.23 -17.30
CA ALA A 48 3.16 -33.16 -17.30
C ALA A 48 3.77 -31.77 -17.16
N ILE A 49 4.76 -31.60 -16.28
CA ILE A 49 5.52 -30.35 -16.16
C ILE A 49 6.17 -30.05 -17.52
N TRP A 50 6.87 -31.02 -18.10
CA TRP A 50 7.53 -30.86 -19.39
C TRP A 50 6.57 -30.47 -20.52
N LYS A 51 5.41 -31.16 -20.60
CA LYS A 51 4.36 -30.85 -21.57
C LYS A 51 3.81 -29.43 -21.37
N THR A 52 3.59 -29.02 -20.12
CA THR A 52 3.07 -27.70 -19.76
C THR A 52 4.08 -26.60 -20.12
N THR A 53 5.37 -26.82 -19.86
CA THR A 53 6.45 -25.89 -20.21
C THR A 53 6.55 -25.72 -21.73
N LYS A 54 6.48 -26.80 -22.51
CA LYS A 54 6.49 -26.74 -23.98
C LYS A 54 5.26 -26.10 -24.60
N ALA A 55 4.13 -26.13 -23.89
CA ALA A 55 2.89 -25.50 -24.35
C ALA A 55 2.84 -24.00 -24.09
N GLN A 56 3.82 -23.43 -23.39
CA GLN A 56 3.87 -21.99 -23.14
C GLN A 56 4.11 -21.24 -24.46
N PRO A 57 3.45 -20.09 -24.68
CA PRO A 57 3.51 -19.36 -25.95
C PRO A 57 4.91 -18.79 -26.26
N TYR A 58 5.73 -18.60 -25.22
CA TYR A 58 7.11 -18.12 -25.32
C TYR A 58 8.13 -19.26 -25.45
N TRP A 59 7.70 -20.53 -25.48
CA TRP A 59 8.61 -21.63 -25.75
C TRP A 59 9.16 -21.52 -27.18
N GLU A 60 10.46 -21.79 -27.37
CA GLU A 60 11.17 -21.61 -28.66
C GLU A 60 11.28 -20.16 -29.16
N GLU A 61 10.88 -19.17 -28.36
CA GLU A 61 11.08 -17.76 -28.71
C GLU A 61 12.58 -17.42 -28.79
N GLU A 62 13.00 -16.81 -29.90
CA GLU A 62 14.38 -16.38 -30.09
C GLU A 62 14.73 -15.22 -29.14
N GLN A 63 15.82 -15.39 -28.39
CA GLN A 63 16.30 -14.37 -27.46
C GLN A 63 17.56 -13.68 -28.01
N PRO A 64 17.71 -12.35 -27.85
CA PRO A 64 18.92 -11.66 -28.24
C PRO A 64 20.15 -12.25 -27.53
N LEU A 65 21.15 -12.71 -28.30
CA LEU A 65 22.36 -13.33 -27.74
C LEU A 65 23.03 -12.44 -26.68
N ARG A 66 23.05 -11.12 -26.89
CA ARG A 66 23.57 -10.13 -25.94
C ARG A 66 22.87 -10.15 -24.57
N TYR A 67 21.56 -10.42 -24.52
CA TYR A 67 20.81 -10.55 -23.27
C TYR A 67 21.23 -11.82 -22.54
N VAL A 68 21.30 -12.95 -23.26
CA VAL A 68 21.74 -14.24 -22.70
C VAL A 68 23.16 -14.16 -22.13
N LEU A 69 24.07 -13.46 -22.83
CA LEU A 69 25.45 -13.27 -22.37
C LEU A 69 25.52 -12.44 -21.06
N LEU A 70 24.78 -11.33 -20.99
CA LEU A 70 24.73 -10.51 -19.79
C LEU A 70 24.05 -11.24 -18.63
N GLU A 71 22.92 -11.89 -18.87
CA GLU A 71 22.20 -12.70 -17.87
C GLU A 71 23.11 -13.77 -17.27
N ARG A 72 23.80 -14.54 -18.12
CA ARG A 72 24.78 -15.56 -17.66
C ARG A 72 25.87 -14.93 -16.81
N LYS A 73 26.39 -13.76 -17.21
CA LYS A 73 27.41 -13.05 -16.43
C LYS A 73 26.89 -12.63 -15.07
N LEU A 74 25.67 -12.09 -14.98
CA LEU A 74 25.04 -11.72 -13.71
C LEU A 74 24.77 -12.94 -12.83
N LYS A 75 24.35 -14.06 -13.41
CA LYS A 75 24.14 -15.34 -12.71
C LYS A 75 25.43 -15.98 -12.19
N GLU A 76 26.55 -15.73 -12.86
CA GLU A 76 27.87 -16.12 -12.34
C GLU A 76 28.28 -15.25 -11.14
N ILE A 77 27.99 -13.94 -11.20
CA ILE A 77 28.25 -13.00 -10.10
C ILE A 77 27.35 -13.29 -8.89
N SER A 78 26.10 -13.69 -9.11
CA SER A 78 25.11 -13.96 -8.04
C SER A 78 25.55 -15.07 -7.06
N LYS A 79 26.51 -15.91 -7.48
CA LYS A 79 27.15 -16.94 -6.64
C LYS A 79 28.02 -16.38 -5.52
N SER A 80 28.55 -15.17 -5.68
CA SER A 80 29.44 -14.53 -4.69
C SER A 80 28.96 -13.17 -4.19
N LYS A 81 28.08 -12.49 -4.92
CA LYS A 81 27.44 -11.23 -4.51
C LYS A 81 25.94 -11.28 -4.73
N LYS A 82 25.17 -10.74 -3.81
CA LYS A 82 23.70 -10.69 -3.89
C LYS A 82 23.21 -9.40 -4.52
N CYS A 83 24.00 -8.33 -4.39
CA CYS A 83 23.71 -7.03 -4.97
C CYS A 83 24.81 -6.57 -5.92
N LEU A 84 24.43 -5.78 -6.91
CA LEU A 84 25.35 -5.13 -7.83
C LEU A 84 24.86 -3.71 -8.15
N SER A 85 25.76 -2.74 -8.29
CA SER A 85 25.34 -1.40 -8.68
C SER A 85 24.89 -1.36 -10.15
N LEU A 86 23.95 -0.46 -10.46
CA LEU A 86 23.47 -0.26 -11.83
C LEU A 86 24.61 0.10 -12.80
N GLU A 87 25.57 0.90 -12.32
CA GLU A 87 26.78 1.26 -13.09
C GLU A 87 27.59 0.03 -13.50
N ARG A 88 27.80 -0.93 -12.58
CA ARG A 88 28.53 -2.16 -12.88
C ARG A 88 27.77 -3.05 -13.85
N VAL A 89 26.44 -3.11 -13.75
CA VAL A 89 25.60 -3.81 -14.75
C VAL A 89 25.75 -3.15 -16.12
N PHE A 90 25.74 -1.82 -16.17
CA PHE A 90 25.93 -1.05 -17.40
C PHE A 90 27.30 -1.35 -18.04
N GLU A 91 28.39 -1.34 -17.26
CA GLU A 91 29.73 -1.72 -17.74
C GLU A 91 29.75 -3.12 -18.35
N PHE A 92 29.17 -4.13 -17.68
CA PHE A 92 29.10 -5.49 -18.22
C PHE A 92 28.27 -5.57 -19.49
N GLY A 93 27.14 -4.88 -19.54
CA GLY A 93 26.30 -4.86 -20.72
C GLY A 93 27.01 -4.20 -21.91
N HIS A 94 27.77 -3.14 -21.68
CA HIS A 94 28.56 -2.48 -22.72
C HIS A 94 29.57 -3.45 -23.36
N LEU A 95 30.21 -4.32 -22.58
CA LEU A 95 31.12 -5.37 -23.09
C LEU A 95 30.43 -6.37 -24.03
N TYR A 96 29.10 -6.51 -23.93
CA TYR A 96 28.29 -7.38 -24.79
C TYR A 96 27.50 -6.61 -25.87
N GLY A 97 27.82 -5.33 -26.10
CA GLY A 97 27.19 -4.50 -27.14
C GLY A 97 25.84 -3.90 -26.75
N LEU A 98 25.57 -3.71 -25.45
CA LEU A 98 24.42 -2.98 -24.93
C LEU A 98 24.88 -1.55 -24.61
N GLU A 99 24.84 -0.68 -25.61
CA GLU A 99 25.56 0.61 -25.60
C GLU A 99 24.86 1.74 -24.85
N SER A 100 23.54 1.66 -24.64
CA SER A 100 22.76 2.72 -24.00
C SER A 100 22.14 2.27 -22.68
N LEU A 101 21.97 3.23 -21.76
CA LEU A 101 21.35 2.98 -20.47
C LEU A 101 19.91 2.49 -20.64
N GLU A 102 19.18 3.00 -21.63
CA GLU A 102 17.81 2.59 -21.95
C GLU A 102 17.72 1.09 -22.32
N VAL A 103 18.68 0.59 -23.09
CA VAL A 103 18.74 -0.82 -23.47
C VAL A 103 19.03 -1.70 -22.24
N ILE A 104 19.89 -1.23 -21.31
CA ILE A 104 20.15 -1.92 -20.03
C ILE A 104 18.91 -1.92 -19.13
N LEU A 105 18.20 -0.80 -19.03
CA LEU A 105 16.95 -0.73 -18.26
C LEU A 105 15.88 -1.67 -18.84
N SER A 106 15.83 -1.79 -20.17
CA SER A 106 14.93 -2.74 -20.85
C SER A 106 15.31 -4.20 -20.55
N PHE A 107 16.61 -4.53 -20.56
CA PHE A 107 17.12 -5.83 -20.14
C PHE A 107 16.78 -6.14 -18.68
N LEU A 108 17.02 -5.20 -17.77
CA LEU A 108 16.72 -5.37 -16.34
C LEU A 108 15.22 -5.55 -16.11
N LYS A 109 14.38 -4.78 -16.80
CA LYS A 109 12.93 -4.96 -16.75
C LYS A 109 12.52 -6.37 -17.21
N PHE A 110 13.07 -6.82 -18.34
CA PHE A 110 12.83 -8.18 -18.84
C PHE A 110 13.20 -9.25 -17.80
N CYS A 111 14.38 -9.16 -17.18
CA CYS A 111 14.77 -10.10 -16.13
C CYS A 111 13.92 -9.98 -14.85
N CYS A 112 13.45 -8.79 -14.48
CA CYS A 112 12.48 -8.60 -13.39
C CYS A 112 11.15 -9.30 -13.70
N ASP A 113 10.64 -9.15 -14.92
CA ASP A 113 9.37 -9.76 -15.35
C ASP A 113 9.45 -11.30 -15.35
N LEU A 114 10.65 -11.85 -15.58
CA LEU A 114 10.94 -13.29 -15.43
C LEU A 114 11.20 -13.73 -13.97
N GLY A 115 11.43 -12.80 -13.06
CA GLY A 115 11.77 -13.09 -11.67
C GLY A 115 13.21 -13.61 -11.45
N GLU A 116 14.12 -13.42 -12.41
CA GLU A 116 15.54 -13.83 -12.26
C GLU A 116 16.34 -12.86 -11.37
N LEU A 117 15.93 -11.59 -11.30
CA LEU A 117 16.53 -10.55 -10.45
C LEU A 117 15.48 -9.53 -10.01
N VAL A 118 15.83 -8.64 -9.08
CA VAL A 118 14.97 -7.53 -8.64
C VAL A 118 15.66 -6.20 -8.89
N PHE A 119 14.98 -5.31 -9.60
CA PHE A 119 15.43 -3.94 -9.91
C PHE A 119 14.24 -2.99 -9.97
N PHE A 120 14.41 -1.80 -9.40
CA PHE A 120 13.42 -0.73 -9.43
C PHE A 120 14.01 0.52 -10.09
N ASN A 121 13.38 0.99 -11.16
CA ASN A 121 13.79 2.22 -11.84
C ASN A 121 13.14 3.47 -11.17
N GLU A 122 13.38 3.64 -9.87
CA GLU A 122 12.81 4.70 -9.01
C GLU A 122 13.97 5.45 -8.32
N SER A 123 13.92 6.78 -8.22
CA SER A 123 15.10 7.63 -7.91
C SER A 123 15.82 7.30 -6.60
N ASP A 124 15.10 6.79 -5.60
CA ASP A 124 15.59 6.44 -4.27
C ASP A 124 16.16 5.01 -4.16
N ILE A 125 15.89 4.14 -5.14
CA ILE A 125 16.29 2.72 -5.12
C ILE A 125 16.90 2.20 -6.44
N ARG A 126 17.10 3.08 -7.45
CA ARG A 126 17.62 2.75 -8.79
C ARG A 126 19.09 2.36 -8.84
N ASN A 127 19.86 2.65 -7.79
CA ASN A 127 21.30 2.42 -7.80
C ASN A 127 21.72 0.96 -7.60
N ILE A 128 20.79 0.08 -7.17
CA ILE A 128 21.08 -1.32 -6.87
C ILE A 128 20.28 -2.27 -7.76
N VAL A 129 20.92 -3.36 -8.17
CA VAL A 129 20.32 -4.52 -8.83
C VAL A 129 20.54 -5.71 -7.91
N ILE A 130 19.45 -6.35 -7.48
CA ILE A 130 19.48 -7.51 -6.59
C ILE A 130 19.49 -8.75 -7.48
N LEU A 131 20.63 -9.44 -7.51
CA LEU A 131 20.89 -10.59 -8.39
C LEU A 131 20.33 -11.91 -7.86
N ASP A 132 19.90 -11.93 -6.60
CA ASP A 132 19.37 -13.12 -5.93
C ASP A 132 18.03 -12.76 -5.23
N PRO A 133 16.89 -12.97 -5.91
CA PRO A 133 15.58 -12.71 -5.33
C PRO A 133 15.29 -13.54 -4.07
N GLN A 134 15.83 -14.76 -3.96
CA GLN A 134 15.63 -15.60 -2.78
C GLN A 134 16.35 -15.01 -1.56
N TRP A 135 17.57 -14.49 -1.74
CA TRP A 135 18.28 -13.78 -0.67
C TRP A 135 17.49 -12.56 -0.17
N LEU A 136 16.84 -11.79 -1.07
CA LEU A 136 15.97 -10.68 -0.68
C LEU A 136 14.77 -11.16 0.15
N ILE A 137 14.12 -12.23 -0.29
CA ILE A 137 13.00 -12.85 0.43
C ILE A 137 13.45 -13.31 1.82
N ASP A 138 14.61 -13.96 1.92
CA ASP A 138 15.16 -14.44 3.19
C ASP A 138 15.51 -13.27 4.13
N ALA A 139 16.03 -12.17 3.60
CA ALA A 139 16.31 -10.95 4.33
C ALA A 139 15.01 -10.36 4.90
N PHE A 140 13.95 -10.25 4.11
CA PHE A 140 12.66 -9.74 4.58
C PHE A 140 12.05 -10.71 5.60
N ALA A 141 12.03 -12.01 5.31
CA ALA A 141 11.54 -13.04 6.23
C ALA A 141 12.26 -13.00 7.58
N SER A 142 13.56 -12.70 7.61
CA SER A 142 14.32 -12.55 8.85
C SER A 142 13.83 -11.41 9.75
N LEU A 143 13.20 -10.39 9.18
CA LEU A 143 12.64 -9.25 9.91
C LEU A 143 11.18 -9.50 10.34
N ILE A 144 10.44 -10.33 9.60
CA ILE A 144 8.98 -10.41 9.72
C ILE A 144 8.39 -11.78 10.04
N THR A 145 9.12 -12.90 10.04
CA THR A 145 8.43 -14.22 10.03
C THR A 145 9.10 -15.38 10.75
N VAL A 146 10.10 -15.22 11.64
CA VAL A 146 10.74 -16.45 12.14
C VAL A 146 11.11 -16.52 13.61
N GLU A 147 10.38 -17.37 14.33
CA GLU A 147 10.69 -17.91 15.66
C GLU A 147 12.14 -18.44 15.79
N LYS A 148 12.75 -18.90 14.68
CA LYS A 148 14.18 -19.32 14.63
C LYS A 148 15.13 -18.18 15.00
N TYR A 149 14.83 -16.95 14.58
CA TYR A 149 15.61 -15.78 14.96
C TYR A 149 15.30 -15.35 16.40
N HIS A 150 14.06 -15.48 16.87
CA HIS A 150 13.70 -15.19 18.27
C HIS A 150 14.48 -16.06 19.27
N LYS A 151 14.70 -17.34 18.94
CA LYS A 151 15.37 -18.31 19.84
C LYS A 151 16.90 -18.24 19.83
N VAL A 152 17.51 -17.81 18.73
CA VAL A 152 18.98 -17.73 18.56
C VAL A 152 19.50 -16.31 18.83
N SER A 153 18.61 -15.35 19.09
CA SER A 153 18.96 -13.94 19.30
C SER A 153 19.71 -13.68 20.60
N LYS A 154 20.58 -12.66 20.55
CA LYS A 154 21.28 -12.11 21.71
C LYS A 154 20.27 -11.66 22.80
N PRO A 155 20.55 -11.86 24.10
CA PRO A 155 19.65 -11.47 25.19
C PRO A 155 19.20 -10.00 25.13
N ASP A 156 20.11 -9.15 24.66
CA ASP A 156 20.04 -7.69 24.56
C ASP A 156 19.03 -7.21 23.49
N VAL A 157 18.60 -8.06 22.55
CA VAL A 157 17.55 -7.72 21.57
C VAL A 157 16.21 -8.40 21.82
N LYS A 158 16.10 -9.23 22.87
CA LYS A 158 14.85 -9.92 23.24
C LYS A 158 13.69 -8.95 23.48
N GLY A 159 13.98 -7.77 24.03
CA GLY A 159 12.99 -6.72 24.24
C GLY A 159 12.39 -6.18 22.94
N TYR A 160 13.21 -6.05 21.87
CA TYR A 160 12.74 -5.58 20.57
C TYR A 160 11.92 -6.65 19.84
N TRP A 161 12.27 -7.92 19.96
CA TRP A 161 11.43 -9.02 19.46
C TRP A 161 10.05 -9.03 20.11
N LYS A 162 9.99 -8.89 21.43
CA LYS A 162 8.71 -8.79 22.14
C LYS A 162 7.90 -7.58 21.68
N MET A 163 8.56 -6.46 21.40
CA MET A 163 7.92 -5.26 20.87
C MET A 163 7.32 -5.49 19.47
N LEU A 164 8.02 -6.23 18.61
CA LEU A 164 7.52 -6.66 17.31
C LEU A 164 6.31 -7.61 17.46
N ASP A 165 6.42 -8.63 18.32
CA ASP A 165 5.36 -9.63 18.55
C ASP A 165 4.07 -9.05 19.17
N ASP A 166 4.21 -8.06 20.05
CA ASP A 166 3.09 -7.51 20.81
C ASP A 166 2.47 -6.27 20.14
N ARG A 167 3.26 -5.49 19.39
CA ARG A 167 2.82 -4.20 18.80
C ARG A 167 3.05 -4.07 17.30
N GLY A 168 3.70 -5.05 16.65
CA GLY A 168 4.10 -4.94 15.25
C GLY A 168 5.17 -3.88 15.01
N GLU A 169 5.86 -3.41 16.05
CA GLU A 169 6.87 -2.36 15.97
C GLU A 169 8.27 -2.95 15.79
N LEU A 170 8.84 -2.79 14.60
CA LEU A 170 10.21 -3.16 14.26
C LEU A 170 11.16 -2.00 14.54
N ASP A 171 12.03 -2.15 15.55
CA ASP A 171 13.09 -1.19 15.87
C ASP A 171 14.30 -1.36 14.95
N GLU A 172 14.91 -0.26 14.52
CA GLU A 172 16.14 -0.29 13.72
C GLU A 172 17.28 -1.07 14.41
N ARG A 173 17.36 -1.04 15.75
CA ARG A 173 18.36 -1.80 16.50
C ARG A 173 18.18 -3.31 16.35
N LEU A 174 16.94 -3.76 16.16
CA LEU A 174 16.67 -5.16 15.89
C LEU A 174 17.15 -5.53 14.48
N ILE A 175 16.87 -4.67 13.50
CA ILE A 175 17.36 -4.84 12.11
C ILE A 175 18.89 -4.93 12.10
N ASP A 176 19.57 -3.98 12.76
CA ASP A 176 21.03 -3.93 12.85
C ASP A 176 21.62 -5.22 13.46
N SER A 177 20.93 -5.81 14.44
CA SER A 177 21.35 -7.06 15.07
C SER A 177 21.06 -8.29 14.21
N VAL A 178 19.91 -8.35 13.53
CA VAL A 178 19.52 -9.51 12.71
C VAL A 178 20.38 -9.58 11.45
N TRP A 179 20.72 -8.43 10.87
CA TRP A 179 21.54 -8.33 9.66
C TRP A 179 23.04 -8.15 9.93
N GLU A 180 23.49 -8.26 11.18
CA GLU A 180 24.87 -7.98 11.59
C GLU A 180 25.93 -8.81 10.85
N GLN A 181 25.61 -10.08 10.55
CA GLN A 181 26.55 -11.06 9.99
C GLN A 181 26.62 -11.04 8.46
N ASP A 182 25.65 -10.42 7.79
CA ASP A 182 25.62 -10.31 6.33
C ASP A 182 26.09 -8.91 5.91
N ALA A 183 27.29 -8.84 5.34
CA ALA A 183 27.92 -7.58 4.95
C ALA A 183 27.10 -6.83 3.89
N GLU A 184 26.46 -7.53 2.95
CA GLU A 184 25.66 -6.91 1.90
C GLU A 184 24.33 -6.38 2.44
N LEU A 185 23.70 -7.06 3.40
CA LEU A 185 22.52 -6.54 4.10
C LEU A 185 22.85 -5.28 4.90
N LYS A 186 23.98 -5.28 5.60
CA LYS A 186 24.44 -4.14 6.39
C LYS A 186 24.79 -2.93 5.50
N GLU A 187 25.50 -3.16 4.41
CA GLU A 187 25.89 -2.11 3.44
C GLU A 187 24.66 -1.50 2.77
N ASN A 188 23.68 -2.33 2.38
CA ASN A 188 22.52 -1.89 1.60
C ASN A 188 21.26 -1.66 2.46
N LYS A 189 21.39 -1.60 3.80
CA LYS A 189 20.26 -1.58 4.75
C LYS A 189 19.17 -0.57 4.37
N GLU A 190 19.54 0.69 4.15
CA GLU A 190 18.55 1.75 3.86
C GLU A 190 17.80 1.49 2.56
N ILE A 191 18.48 1.04 1.52
CA ILE A 191 17.87 0.74 0.22
C ILE A 191 16.95 -0.49 0.34
N LEU A 192 17.38 -1.53 1.04
CA LEU A 192 16.56 -2.73 1.29
C LEU A 192 15.30 -2.40 2.10
N LEU A 193 15.40 -1.52 3.09
CA LEU A 193 14.24 -1.03 3.85
C LEU A 193 13.31 -0.16 2.99
N ARG A 194 13.83 0.62 2.03
CA ARG A 194 13.02 1.32 1.03
C ARG A 194 12.30 0.34 0.11
N ILE A 195 12.97 -0.73 -0.30
CA ILE A 195 12.34 -1.80 -1.09
C ILE A 195 11.24 -2.51 -0.27
N CYS A 196 11.45 -2.80 1.02
CA CYS A 196 10.39 -3.31 1.90
C CYS A 196 9.15 -2.40 1.93
N GLN A 197 9.37 -1.08 2.04
CA GLN A 197 8.30 -0.08 2.02
C GLN A 197 7.60 -0.04 0.66
N ARG A 198 8.36 -0.18 -0.43
CA ARG A 198 7.86 -0.23 -1.80
C ARG A 198 6.99 -1.45 -2.08
N PHE A 199 7.24 -2.55 -1.39
CA PHE A 199 6.39 -3.74 -1.37
C PHE A 199 5.17 -3.65 -0.43
N ASP A 200 4.99 -2.50 0.23
CA ASP A 200 3.96 -2.22 1.22
C ASP A 200 3.98 -3.23 2.40
N LEU A 201 5.16 -3.76 2.75
CA LEU A 201 5.33 -4.74 3.84
C LEU A 201 5.47 -4.06 5.21
N LEU A 202 6.01 -2.84 5.22
CA LEU A 202 6.21 -2.04 6.43
C LEU A 202 6.12 -0.54 6.12
N VAL A 203 5.95 0.27 7.16
CA VAL A 203 5.89 1.73 7.07
C VAL A 203 6.65 2.36 8.22
N GLU A 204 7.43 3.41 7.94
CA GLU A 204 8.17 4.15 8.96
C GLU A 204 7.18 4.87 9.89
N LEU A 205 7.36 4.68 11.19
CA LEU A 205 6.56 5.32 12.23
C LEU A 205 7.11 6.73 12.51
N PRO A 206 6.24 7.70 12.90
CA PRO A 206 6.68 9.02 13.30
C PRO A 206 7.71 8.94 14.43
N LYS A 207 8.82 9.68 14.30
CA LYS A 207 9.82 9.77 15.38
C LYS A 207 9.18 10.36 16.64
N GLY A 208 9.48 9.74 17.79
CA GLY A 208 9.10 10.29 19.09
C GLY A 208 9.77 11.64 19.36
N GLN A 209 9.34 12.34 20.41
CA GLN A 209 9.87 13.66 20.81
C GLN A 209 11.35 13.65 21.22
N ASP A 210 11.97 12.47 21.31
CA ASP A 210 13.35 12.28 21.72
C ASP A 210 14.23 12.01 20.48
N ASP A 211 15.09 12.97 20.15
CA ASP A 211 15.96 12.98 18.97
C ASP A 211 16.99 11.83 18.95
N GLN A 212 17.14 11.11 20.08
CA GLN A 212 17.98 9.92 20.20
C GLN A 212 17.28 8.61 19.79
N GLN A 213 15.97 8.63 19.50
CA GLN A 213 15.25 7.42 19.11
C GLN A 213 15.56 7.02 17.65
N LYS A 214 16.13 5.82 17.53
CA LYS A 214 16.30 5.09 16.27
C LYS A 214 14.97 4.92 15.53
N LYS A 215 15.04 4.76 14.20
CA LYS A 215 13.82 4.60 13.38
C LYS A 215 13.02 3.38 13.84
N LYS A 216 11.71 3.47 13.72
CA LYS A 216 10.80 2.35 13.96
C LYS A 216 9.89 2.17 12.76
N TYR A 217 9.48 0.95 12.53
CA TYR A 217 8.58 0.60 11.45
C TYR A 217 7.41 -0.20 11.98
N LEU A 218 6.22 0.02 11.43
CA LEU A 218 5.10 -0.89 11.65
C LEU A 218 5.15 -2.02 10.62
N VAL A 219 4.97 -3.24 11.09
CA VAL A 219 4.88 -4.47 10.29
C VAL A 219 3.51 -5.11 10.56
N PRO A 220 2.47 -4.85 9.75
CA PRO A 220 1.13 -5.32 10.10
C PRO A 220 0.94 -6.85 10.07
N CYS A 221 1.75 -7.57 9.29
CA CYS A 221 1.59 -9.02 9.14
C CYS A 221 2.03 -9.86 10.35
N VAL A 222 2.77 -9.28 11.30
CA VAL A 222 3.17 -9.96 12.55
C VAL A 222 2.17 -9.76 13.69
N LEU A 223 1.20 -8.85 13.50
CA LEU A 223 0.24 -8.54 14.53
C LEU A 223 -0.61 -9.78 14.84
N LYS A 224 -1.06 -9.87 16.08
CA LYS A 224 -1.98 -10.93 16.50
C LYS A 224 -3.42 -10.51 16.21
N SER A 225 -4.30 -11.49 16.06
CA SER A 225 -5.74 -11.23 15.98
C SER A 225 -6.22 -10.60 17.28
N HIS A 226 -7.21 -9.70 17.18
CA HIS A 226 -7.80 -9.12 18.37
C HIS A 226 -8.47 -10.22 19.22
N PRO A 227 -8.23 -10.32 20.54
CA PRO A 227 -8.82 -11.36 21.38
C PRO A 227 -10.35 -11.26 21.52
N ASN A 228 -10.94 -10.12 21.14
CA ASN A 228 -12.39 -9.92 21.09
C ASN A 228 -12.81 -9.05 19.89
N PRO A 229 -13.11 -9.65 18.72
CA PRO A 229 -13.54 -8.90 17.55
C PRO A 229 -14.83 -8.11 17.79
N GLU A 230 -15.76 -8.62 18.58
CA GLU A 230 -17.03 -7.91 18.84
C GLU A 230 -16.83 -6.61 19.65
N SER A 231 -15.67 -6.44 20.32
CA SER A 231 -15.33 -5.20 21.01
C SER A 231 -14.74 -4.10 20.12
N TYR A 232 -14.56 -4.32 18.81
CA TYR A 232 -14.15 -3.24 17.87
C TYR A 232 -15.04 -1.99 17.98
N LEU A 233 -16.29 -2.17 18.45
CA LEU A 233 -17.32 -1.14 18.58
C LEU A 233 -17.36 -0.41 19.93
N LYS A 234 -16.54 -0.80 20.93
CA LYS A 234 -16.50 -0.11 22.23
C LYS A 234 -15.65 1.16 22.09
N ILE A 235 -16.30 2.21 21.59
CA ILE A 235 -15.86 3.60 21.67
C ILE A 235 -15.29 3.84 23.07
N PRO A 236 -14.12 4.50 23.23
CA PRO A 236 -13.68 4.93 24.55
C PRO A 236 -14.80 5.78 25.17
N GLU A 237 -15.39 5.34 26.27
CA GLU A 237 -16.20 6.20 27.12
C GLU A 237 -15.26 7.29 27.64
N CYS A 238 -15.18 8.43 26.93
CA CYS A 238 -14.40 9.58 27.38
C CYS A 238 -15.33 10.37 28.31
N PRO A 239 -15.16 10.31 29.65
CA PRO A 239 -16.21 10.74 30.58
C PRO A 239 -16.36 12.27 30.69
N GLN A 240 -15.66 13.06 29.87
CA GLN A 240 -15.42 14.47 30.18
C GLN A 240 -15.93 15.50 29.18
N GLU A 241 -16.33 15.19 27.95
CA GLU A 241 -16.92 16.21 27.07
C GLU A 241 -17.89 15.61 26.04
N GLY A 242 -19.19 15.51 26.35
CA GLY A 242 -20.28 15.46 25.34
C GLY A 242 -20.30 14.39 24.23
N TYR A 243 -19.32 13.48 24.12
CA TYR A 243 -19.23 12.47 23.06
C TYR A 243 -20.07 11.23 23.40
N LEU A 244 -21.09 10.90 22.58
CA LEU A 244 -21.85 9.65 22.65
C LEU A 244 -22.16 9.12 21.24
N LYS A 245 -22.10 7.78 21.06
CA LYS A 245 -22.35 6.95 19.85
C LYS A 245 -21.78 7.52 18.54
N LEU A 246 -20.71 6.91 18.02
CA LEU A 246 -20.10 7.26 16.73
C LEU A 246 -21.20 7.38 15.66
N GLN A 247 -21.32 8.57 15.05
CA GLN A 247 -22.15 8.74 13.87
C GLN A 247 -21.38 8.15 12.69
N ARG A 248 -21.89 7.05 12.14
CA ARG A 248 -21.21 6.22 11.13
C ARG A 248 -22.00 6.26 9.85
N ILE A 249 -21.32 6.35 8.71
CA ILE A 249 -21.92 5.91 7.46
C ILE A 249 -22.16 4.38 7.56
N PRO A 250 -23.24 3.83 6.96
CA PRO A 250 -23.46 2.39 6.96
C PRO A 250 -22.21 1.65 6.48
N PRO A 251 -21.84 0.50 7.06
CA PRO A 251 -20.61 -0.18 6.66
C PRO A 251 -20.60 -0.57 5.18
N LEU A 252 -19.48 -0.31 4.52
CA LEU A 252 -19.21 -0.75 3.15
C LEU A 252 -18.42 -2.06 3.21
N TYR A 253 -18.74 -2.99 2.31
CA TYR A 253 -18.07 -4.28 2.23
C TYR A 253 -17.37 -4.43 0.89
N LEU A 254 -16.10 -4.84 0.93
CA LEU A 254 -15.35 -5.26 -0.25
C LEU A 254 -15.37 -6.78 -0.27
N MET A 255 -16.00 -7.34 -1.30
CA MET A 255 -16.27 -8.77 -1.44
C MET A 255 -15.44 -9.31 -2.60
N PHE A 256 -14.38 -10.05 -2.29
CA PHE A 256 -13.50 -10.66 -3.28
C PHE A 256 -14.16 -11.88 -3.93
N ASP A 257 -14.04 -11.99 -5.25
CA ASP A 257 -14.69 -13.06 -6.00
C ASP A 257 -14.13 -14.43 -5.62
N GLY A 258 -15.02 -15.42 -5.53
CA GLY A 258 -14.67 -16.78 -5.10
C GLY A 258 -14.31 -16.92 -3.62
N GLY A 259 -14.55 -15.88 -2.79
CA GLY A 259 -14.22 -15.90 -1.36
C GLY A 259 -12.71 -15.91 -1.07
N PHE A 260 -11.89 -15.64 -2.10
CA PHE A 260 -10.44 -15.65 -2.00
C PHE A 260 -9.90 -14.23 -1.80
N CYS A 261 -9.15 -14.02 -0.72
CA CYS A 261 -8.37 -12.80 -0.52
C CYS A 261 -6.91 -13.17 -0.25
N PRO A 262 -5.93 -12.62 -0.98
CA PRO A 262 -4.52 -12.83 -0.69
C PRO A 262 -4.20 -12.43 0.76
N PRO A 263 -3.51 -13.29 1.55
CA PRO A 263 -3.27 -13.03 2.98
C PRO A 263 -2.57 -11.70 3.28
N GLY A 264 -1.72 -11.23 2.38
CA GLY A 264 -1.00 -9.97 2.54
C GLY A 264 -1.78 -8.72 2.09
N LEU A 265 -2.94 -8.85 1.44
CA LEU A 265 -3.63 -7.70 0.86
C LEU A 265 -4.15 -6.73 1.92
N PHE A 266 -4.73 -7.26 3.00
CA PHE A 266 -5.20 -6.45 4.14
C PHE A 266 -4.05 -5.68 4.79
N HIS A 267 -2.94 -6.37 5.08
CA HIS A 267 -1.75 -5.77 5.70
C HIS A 267 -1.16 -4.63 4.85
N ARG A 268 -1.10 -4.82 3.52
CA ARG A 268 -0.64 -3.77 2.59
C ARG A 268 -1.59 -2.57 2.57
N LEU A 269 -2.89 -2.80 2.63
CA LEU A 269 -3.86 -1.71 2.72
C LEU A 269 -3.71 -0.94 4.04
N VAL A 270 -3.48 -1.63 5.16
CA VAL A 270 -3.15 -1.00 6.45
C VAL A 270 -1.90 -0.15 6.34
N VAL A 271 -0.82 -0.64 5.71
CA VAL A 271 0.40 0.14 5.44
C VAL A 271 0.09 1.43 4.65
N CYS A 272 -0.74 1.36 3.61
CA CYS A 272 -1.12 2.53 2.82
C CYS A 272 -1.87 3.56 3.67
N CYS A 273 -2.80 3.11 4.51
CA CYS A 273 -3.56 3.97 5.43
C CYS A 273 -2.65 4.64 6.47
N TYR A 274 -1.68 3.91 7.02
CA TYR A 274 -0.67 4.44 7.94
C TYR A 274 0.14 5.56 7.27
N ARG A 275 0.60 5.33 6.04
CA ARG A 275 1.36 6.32 5.26
C ARG A 275 0.55 7.60 5.00
N LYS A 276 -0.78 7.46 4.84
CA LYS A 276 -1.68 8.57 4.54
C LYS A 276 -2.02 9.43 5.76
N TRP A 277 -2.35 8.80 6.89
CA TRP A 277 -2.95 9.52 8.02
C TRP A 277 -2.07 9.62 9.27
N SER A 278 -1.06 8.76 9.43
CA SER A 278 -0.02 8.79 10.49
C SER A 278 -0.51 8.86 11.95
N SER A 279 -1.81 9.03 12.20
CA SER A 279 -2.46 9.27 13.49
C SER A 279 -3.45 8.14 13.76
N HIS A 280 -3.26 7.46 14.89
CA HIS A 280 -4.03 6.27 15.27
C HIS A 280 -4.42 6.41 16.74
N ASP A 281 -5.65 6.01 17.08
CA ASP A 281 -6.07 5.92 18.49
C ASP A 281 -5.64 4.60 19.15
N GLN A 282 -5.47 3.55 18.33
CA GLN A 282 -5.19 2.20 18.79
C GLN A 282 -4.16 1.54 17.88
N ASN A 283 -3.37 0.64 18.44
CA ASN A 283 -2.51 -0.22 17.64
C ASN A 283 -3.37 -1.10 16.73
N PRO A 284 -2.92 -1.36 15.49
CA PRO A 284 -3.62 -2.25 14.60
C PRO A 284 -3.48 -3.70 15.10
N TYR A 285 -4.35 -4.56 14.58
CA TYR A 285 -4.34 -6.01 14.74
C TYR A 285 -4.24 -6.63 13.34
N CYS A 286 -3.99 -7.94 13.24
CA CYS A 286 -3.86 -8.57 11.92
C CYS A 286 -5.13 -8.48 11.06
N ASP A 287 -6.29 -8.34 11.71
CA ASP A 287 -7.62 -8.35 11.10
C ASP A 287 -8.36 -7.03 11.30
N TYR A 288 -7.75 -6.03 11.93
CA TYR A 288 -8.40 -4.76 12.26
C TYR A 288 -7.42 -3.59 12.33
N ALA A 289 -7.83 -2.43 11.81
CA ALA A 289 -7.08 -1.20 12.00
C ALA A 289 -8.03 0.01 12.09
N CYS A 290 -7.66 1.01 12.90
CA CYS A 290 -8.42 2.24 13.08
C CYS A 290 -7.52 3.46 12.90
N PHE A 291 -7.96 4.41 12.08
CA PHE A 291 -7.21 5.59 11.67
C PHE A 291 -7.97 6.87 12.00
N LYS A 292 -7.28 7.87 12.52
CA LYS A 292 -7.80 9.25 12.57
C LYS A 292 -7.53 9.91 11.23
N VAL A 293 -8.59 10.13 10.47
CA VAL A 293 -8.51 10.74 9.14
C VAL A 293 -8.35 12.25 9.26
N ASP A 294 -9.17 12.89 10.09
CA ASP A 294 -9.19 14.34 10.26
C ASP A 294 -9.51 14.71 11.71
N ARG A 295 -8.61 15.48 12.33
CA ARG A 295 -8.72 15.91 13.74
C ARG A 295 -9.75 17.01 13.94
N SER A 296 -10.04 17.81 12.92
CA SER A 296 -10.98 18.94 13.04
C SER A 296 -12.44 18.46 13.07
N THR A 297 -12.71 17.43 12.28
CA THR A 297 -14.00 16.75 12.15
C THR A 297 -14.10 15.50 13.03
N HIS A 298 -12.99 15.08 13.66
CA HIS A 298 -12.88 13.82 14.39
C HIS A 298 -13.34 12.61 13.56
N THR A 299 -13.08 12.66 12.24
CA THR A 299 -13.39 11.56 11.34
C THR A 299 -12.41 10.40 11.56
N ILE A 300 -12.96 9.21 11.68
CA ILE A 300 -12.22 7.97 11.82
C ILE A 300 -12.55 6.99 10.69
N LEU A 301 -11.57 6.16 10.33
CA LEU A 301 -11.72 5.03 9.44
C LEU A 301 -11.43 3.75 10.22
N GLU A 302 -12.38 2.83 10.25
CA GLU A 302 -12.18 1.46 10.71
C GLU A 302 -12.12 0.52 9.50
N LEU A 303 -11.09 -0.32 9.45
CA LEU A 303 -10.91 -1.39 8.48
C LEU A 303 -10.90 -2.72 9.22
N SER A 304 -11.70 -3.69 8.77
CA SER A 304 -11.69 -5.05 9.31
C SER A 304 -11.60 -6.09 8.20
N ASN A 305 -10.77 -7.10 8.39
CA ASN A 305 -10.83 -8.34 7.61
C ASN A 305 -11.79 -9.31 8.30
N LYS A 306 -12.93 -9.61 7.67
CA LYS A 306 -13.97 -10.50 8.24
C LYS A 306 -13.74 -11.97 7.94
N GLY A 307 -12.68 -12.32 7.20
CA GLY A 307 -12.51 -13.65 6.63
C GLY A 307 -13.32 -13.84 5.35
N ASP A 308 -13.22 -15.03 4.74
CA ASP A 308 -13.98 -15.45 3.55
C ASP A 308 -13.96 -14.45 2.37
N GLY A 309 -12.85 -13.74 2.22
CA GLY A 309 -12.70 -12.74 1.15
C GLY A 309 -13.56 -11.49 1.36
N ILE A 310 -13.82 -11.08 2.60
CA ILE A 310 -14.63 -9.90 2.90
C ILE A 310 -13.84 -8.92 3.77
N PHE A 311 -13.67 -7.69 3.28
CA PHE A 311 -13.25 -6.56 4.11
C PHE A 311 -14.44 -5.66 4.43
N GLN A 312 -14.51 -5.18 5.66
CA GLN A 312 -15.49 -4.19 6.11
C GLN A 312 -14.80 -2.84 6.32
N LEU A 313 -15.45 -1.77 5.86
CA LEU A 313 -15.03 -0.39 6.03
C LEU A 313 -16.12 0.39 6.73
N ILE A 314 -15.73 1.16 7.73
CA ILE A 314 -16.63 2.07 8.44
C ILE A 314 -15.94 3.42 8.52
N VAL A 315 -16.64 4.46 8.10
CA VAL A 315 -16.19 5.85 8.27
C VAL A 315 -17.20 6.57 9.15
N GLY A 316 -16.73 7.39 10.08
CA GLY A 316 -17.64 8.12 10.96
C GLY A 316 -16.95 9.20 11.77
N SER A 317 -17.75 10.04 12.41
CA SER A 317 -17.27 11.18 13.21
C SER A 317 -17.62 10.96 14.66
N LEU A 318 -16.63 11.21 15.53
CA LEU A 318 -16.84 11.23 16.97
C LEU A 318 -17.45 12.56 17.44
N LYS A 319 -17.52 13.61 16.61
CA LYS A 319 -17.95 14.95 17.01
C LYS A 319 -19.47 15.10 17.04
N THR A 320 -20.01 15.70 18.09
CA THR A 320 -21.45 15.98 18.22
C THR A 320 -21.91 17.05 17.22
N GLY A 321 -23.06 16.80 16.57
CA GLY A 321 -23.66 17.72 15.59
C GLY A 321 -22.96 17.79 14.24
N PHE A 322 -21.90 17.00 14.02
CA PHE A 322 -21.25 16.87 12.72
C PHE A 322 -21.75 15.61 12.02
N ASN A 323 -22.60 15.79 11.01
CA ASN A 323 -23.14 14.67 10.26
C ASN A 323 -22.13 14.23 9.19
N ASP A 324 -21.35 13.19 9.49
CA ASP A 324 -20.38 12.64 8.53
C ASP A 324 -21.07 12.07 7.27
N LEU A 325 -22.38 11.84 7.33
CA LEU A 325 -23.22 11.46 6.21
C LEU A 325 -23.31 12.55 5.12
N GLU A 326 -23.08 13.82 5.48
CA GLU A 326 -23.12 14.98 4.57
C GLU A 326 -21.72 15.49 4.18
N SER A 327 -20.67 15.02 4.85
CA SER A 327 -19.31 15.53 4.69
C SER A 327 -18.61 14.89 3.46
N ASP A 328 -17.95 15.72 2.65
CA ASP A 328 -17.14 15.21 1.53
C ASP A 328 -15.92 14.40 2.02
N ASN A 329 -15.52 14.58 3.28
CA ASN A 329 -14.38 13.91 3.87
C ASN A 329 -14.57 12.39 3.92
N ALA A 330 -15.76 11.91 4.30
CA ALA A 330 -16.03 10.48 4.35
C ALA A 330 -15.91 9.80 2.97
N PHE A 331 -16.39 10.49 1.93
CA PHE A 331 -16.32 10.00 0.55
C PHE A 331 -14.92 10.07 -0.05
N GLN A 332 -14.11 11.05 0.37
CA GLN A 332 -12.69 11.11 0.02
C GLN A 332 -11.92 9.93 0.63
N VAL A 333 -12.24 9.54 1.86
CA VAL A 333 -11.66 8.34 2.50
C VAL A 333 -11.98 7.09 1.71
N LEU A 334 -13.25 6.85 1.38
CA LEU A 334 -13.66 5.68 0.60
C LEU A 334 -13.01 5.65 -0.78
N THR A 335 -12.92 6.81 -1.45
CA THR A 335 -12.27 6.95 -2.75
C THR A 335 -10.78 6.62 -2.66
N TYR A 336 -10.10 7.09 -1.62
CA TYR A 336 -8.69 6.76 -1.38
C TYR A 336 -8.48 5.26 -1.17
N ILE A 337 -9.31 4.62 -0.33
CA ILE A 337 -9.19 3.18 -0.08
C ILE A 337 -9.42 2.38 -1.36
N LYS A 338 -10.42 2.75 -2.16
CA LYS A 338 -10.66 2.11 -3.46
C LYS A 338 -9.44 2.24 -4.38
N GLN A 339 -8.86 3.43 -4.49
CA GLN A 339 -7.68 3.68 -5.34
C GLN A 339 -6.47 2.87 -4.90
N GLU A 340 -6.17 2.84 -3.59
CA GLU A 340 -5.06 2.04 -3.07
C GLU A 340 -5.31 0.54 -3.26
N LEU A 341 -6.54 0.08 -3.04
CA LEU A 341 -6.87 -1.32 -3.28
C LEU A 341 -6.70 -1.69 -4.75
N ASP A 342 -7.21 -0.88 -5.68
CA ASP A 342 -7.06 -1.08 -7.12
C ASP A 342 -5.56 -1.09 -7.52
N ARG A 343 -4.74 -0.21 -6.93
CA ARG A 343 -3.27 -0.19 -7.10
C ARG A 343 -2.62 -1.48 -6.58
N LEU A 344 -2.95 -1.90 -5.37
CA LEU A 344 -2.41 -3.11 -4.74
C LEU A 344 -2.78 -4.37 -5.54
N ILE A 345 -4.04 -4.48 -5.97
CA ILE A 345 -4.53 -5.58 -6.81
C ILE A 345 -3.75 -5.59 -8.14
N SER A 346 -3.66 -4.46 -8.83
CA SER A 346 -2.95 -4.37 -10.10
C SER A 346 -1.47 -4.75 -9.96
N ALA A 347 -0.84 -4.40 -8.83
CA ALA A 347 0.57 -4.67 -8.58
C ALA A 347 0.86 -6.13 -8.18
N TYR A 348 0.01 -6.75 -7.36
CA TYR A 348 0.32 -8.03 -6.70
C TYR A 348 -0.63 -9.17 -7.05
N SER A 349 -1.81 -8.89 -7.59
CA SER A 349 -2.85 -9.89 -7.85
C SER A 349 -3.77 -9.42 -8.99
N PRO A 350 -3.25 -9.21 -10.22
CA PRO A 350 -3.97 -8.51 -11.30
C PRO A 350 -5.27 -9.20 -11.76
N TYR A 351 -5.42 -10.50 -11.44
CA TYR A 351 -6.64 -11.26 -11.74
C TYR A 351 -7.66 -11.26 -10.60
N LEU A 352 -7.31 -10.73 -9.43
CA LEU A 352 -8.22 -10.63 -8.31
C LEU A 352 -9.28 -9.57 -8.60
N LYS A 353 -10.55 -9.99 -8.49
CA LYS A 353 -11.70 -9.11 -8.65
C LYS A 353 -12.41 -8.98 -7.32
N TYR A 354 -13.01 -7.81 -7.09
CA TYR A 354 -13.86 -7.57 -5.95
C TYR A 354 -15.09 -6.77 -6.36
N SER A 355 -16.15 -6.95 -5.59
CA SER A 355 -17.38 -6.17 -5.68
C SER A 355 -17.53 -5.34 -4.41
N ILE A 356 -18.12 -4.16 -4.54
CA ILE A 356 -18.57 -3.38 -3.39
C ILE A 356 -19.96 -3.86 -3.00
N GLY A 357 -20.27 -3.91 -1.71
CA GLY A 357 -21.56 -4.34 -1.20
C GLY A 357 -21.93 -3.68 0.12
N PHE A 358 -23.16 -3.95 0.57
CA PHE A 358 -23.72 -3.43 1.80
C PHE A 358 -24.31 -4.58 2.62
N GLY A 359 -24.25 -4.44 3.94
CA GLY A 359 -24.86 -5.38 4.87
C GLY A 359 -26.33 -5.08 5.05
N PHE A 360 -27.19 -6.08 4.81
CA PHE A 360 -28.64 -6.02 5.03
C PHE A 360 -29.06 -7.08 6.05
N PRO A 361 -30.26 -7.01 6.64
CA PRO A 361 -30.69 -7.99 7.66
C PRO A 361 -30.73 -9.43 7.16
N LYS A 362 -30.88 -9.64 5.84
CA LYS A 362 -30.84 -10.95 5.18
C LYS A 362 -29.45 -11.39 4.73
N GLY A 363 -28.42 -10.57 4.97
CA GLY A 363 -27.03 -10.84 4.58
C GLY A 363 -26.40 -9.73 3.74
N LEU A 364 -25.18 -9.98 3.28
CA LEU A 364 -24.44 -9.08 2.40
C LEU A 364 -25.00 -9.12 0.98
N ASN A 365 -25.24 -7.95 0.40
CA ASN A 365 -25.65 -7.85 -1.01
C ASN A 365 -24.64 -6.98 -1.78
N LYS A 366 -24.25 -7.46 -2.97
CA LYS A 366 -23.39 -6.72 -3.89
C LYS A 366 -24.14 -5.49 -4.42
N LEU A 367 -23.41 -4.40 -4.65
CA LEU A 367 -23.90 -3.22 -5.36
C LEU A 367 -24.08 -3.57 -6.85
N THR A 368 -25.29 -3.96 -7.21
CA THR A 368 -25.71 -4.16 -8.61
C THR A 368 -26.18 -2.83 -9.21
N GLU A 369 -26.29 -2.73 -10.53
CA GLU A 369 -26.88 -1.53 -11.17
C GLU A 369 -28.32 -1.30 -10.70
N THR A 370 -29.11 -2.36 -10.47
CA THR A 370 -30.46 -2.26 -9.91
C THR A 370 -30.45 -1.64 -8.50
N LEU A 371 -29.61 -2.16 -7.60
CA LEU A 371 -29.50 -1.63 -6.23
C LEU A 371 -28.96 -0.20 -6.25
N LYS A 372 -28.03 0.11 -7.15
CA LYS A 372 -27.49 1.45 -7.35
C LYS A 372 -28.59 2.43 -7.77
N THR A 373 -29.42 2.08 -8.75
CA THR A 373 -30.57 2.91 -9.18
C THR A 373 -31.53 3.15 -8.01
N GLU A 374 -31.90 2.09 -7.27
CA GLU A 374 -32.77 2.20 -6.09
C GLU A 374 -32.17 3.14 -5.03
N MET A 375 -30.87 3.02 -4.75
CA MET A 375 -30.17 3.91 -3.80
C MET A 375 -30.13 5.36 -4.28
N LEU A 376 -30.08 5.61 -5.59
CA LEU A 376 -30.06 6.96 -6.18
C LEU A 376 -31.44 7.63 -6.21
N GLU A 377 -32.51 6.84 -6.27
CA GLU A 377 -33.91 7.29 -6.38
C GLU A 377 -34.62 7.45 -5.02
N SER A 378 -34.13 6.80 -3.95
CA SER A 378 -34.75 6.79 -2.61
C SER A 378 -33.78 7.12 -1.46
N ASP A 379 -34.28 7.79 -0.40
CA ASP A 379 -33.64 7.94 0.94
C ASP A 379 -33.35 6.59 1.60
N ASP A 380 -34.20 5.63 1.30
CA ASP A 380 -34.22 4.31 1.87
C ASP A 380 -34.15 3.28 0.74
N ALA A 381 -33.01 2.60 0.57
CA ALA A 381 -32.92 1.49 -0.37
C ALA A 381 -33.30 0.18 0.32
N CYS A 382 -34.18 -0.58 -0.32
CA CYS A 382 -34.57 -1.90 0.12
C CYS A 382 -34.17 -2.91 -0.96
N PRO A 383 -33.27 -3.86 -0.67
CA PRO A 383 -32.95 -4.90 -1.64
C PRO A 383 -34.21 -5.65 -2.07
N PRO A 384 -34.25 -6.20 -3.29
CA PRO A 384 -35.37 -7.02 -3.75
C PRO A 384 -35.71 -8.12 -2.73
N GLY A 385 -36.91 -8.03 -2.13
CA GLY A 385 -37.44 -9.03 -1.20
C GLY A 385 -37.14 -8.85 0.29
N CYS A 386 -36.63 -7.69 0.75
CA CYS A 386 -36.48 -7.39 2.18
C CYS A 386 -37.57 -6.38 2.65
N PRO A 387 -38.07 -6.43 3.91
CA PRO A 387 -39.00 -5.44 4.45
C PRO A 387 -38.34 -4.40 5.38
N VAL A 388 -37.01 -4.40 5.51
CA VAL A 388 -36.27 -3.54 6.43
C VAL A 388 -35.37 -2.58 5.65
N VAL A 389 -35.55 -1.30 5.93
CA VAL A 389 -34.82 -0.17 5.35
C VAL A 389 -33.45 -0.02 6.01
N ILE A 390 -32.41 0.19 5.21
CA ILE A 390 -31.13 0.72 5.68
C ILE A 390 -30.94 2.08 5.04
N GLU A 391 -30.51 3.05 5.85
CA GLU A 391 -30.24 4.42 5.41
C GLU A 391 -29.05 4.43 4.44
N THR A 392 -29.30 4.29 3.15
CA THR A 392 -28.28 4.35 2.10
C THR A 392 -28.12 5.75 1.53
N ALA A 393 -28.96 6.70 1.95
CA ALA A 393 -28.90 8.12 1.59
C ALA A 393 -27.48 8.72 1.57
N PRO A 394 -26.58 8.42 2.54
CA PRO A 394 -25.23 8.97 2.54
C PRO A 394 -24.46 8.60 1.27
N TYR A 395 -24.66 7.40 0.72
CA TYR A 395 -23.91 6.94 -0.43
C TYR A 395 -24.33 7.58 -1.76
N ARG A 396 -25.47 8.29 -1.84
CA ARG A 396 -25.90 8.90 -3.12
C ARG A 396 -24.88 9.85 -3.71
N LYS A 397 -24.30 10.72 -2.86
CA LYS A 397 -23.31 11.72 -3.32
C LYS A 397 -22.06 11.03 -3.87
N TRP A 398 -21.60 9.98 -3.19
CA TRP A 398 -20.47 9.17 -3.64
C TRP A 398 -20.78 8.38 -4.91
N LEU A 399 -21.96 7.76 -5.02
CA LEU A 399 -22.38 7.01 -6.21
C LEU A 399 -22.45 7.91 -7.44
N ARG A 400 -23.09 9.10 -7.35
CA ARG A 400 -23.16 10.08 -8.45
C ARG A 400 -21.77 10.54 -8.91
N ASN A 401 -20.87 10.79 -7.96
CA ASN A 401 -19.51 11.26 -8.28
C ASN A 401 -18.59 10.17 -8.86
N ASN A 402 -18.95 8.89 -8.73
CA ASN A 402 -18.19 7.75 -9.24
C ASN A 402 -18.80 7.12 -10.51
N GLU A 403 -19.87 7.69 -11.07
CA GLU A 403 -20.57 7.15 -12.25
C GLU A 403 -19.72 7.04 -13.52
N ASN A 404 -18.58 7.74 -13.63
CA ASN A 404 -17.79 7.79 -14.87
C ASN A 404 -16.26 7.80 -14.69
N LYS A 405 -15.72 7.46 -13.51
CA LYS A 405 -14.26 7.44 -13.29
C LYS A 405 -13.71 6.02 -13.41
N VAL A 406 -13.42 5.60 -14.64
CA VAL A 406 -12.31 4.67 -14.87
C VAL A 406 -11.06 5.44 -14.47
N PHE A 407 -10.47 5.12 -13.32
CA PHE A 407 -9.18 5.67 -12.97
C PHE A 407 -8.17 4.96 -13.87
N PRO A 408 -7.53 5.66 -14.83
CA PRO A 408 -6.37 5.09 -15.49
C PRO A 408 -5.36 4.81 -14.39
N SER A 409 -4.68 3.67 -14.46
CA SER A 409 -3.53 3.35 -13.62
C SER A 409 -2.41 4.35 -13.89
N THR A 410 -2.54 5.57 -13.37
CA THR A 410 -1.43 6.50 -13.23
C THR A 410 -0.79 6.23 -11.89
N ARG A 411 0.51 5.92 -11.90
CA ARG A 411 1.34 5.94 -10.71
C ARG A 411 1.16 7.32 -10.06
N ILE A 412 0.40 7.37 -8.97
CA ILE A 412 0.40 8.51 -8.09
C ILE A 412 1.44 8.16 -7.02
N ASP A 413 2.63 8.74 -7.13
CA ASP A 413 3.57 8.79 -6.02
C ASP A 413 2.96 9.68 -4.93
N VAL A 414 2.26 9.05 -3.98
CA VAL A 414 1.64 9.75 -2.84
C VAL A 414 2.64 9.77 -1.68
N TYR A 415 3.48 10.80 -1.64
CA TYR A 415 4.02 11.29 -0.36
C TYR A 415 3.05 12.36 0.19
N PRO A 416 2.76 12.41 1.50
CA PRO A 416 1.96 13.49 2.08
C PRO A 416 2.69 14.84 1.91
N PRO A 417 1.99 15.93 1.54
CA PRO A 417 2.59 17.26 1.56
C PRO A 417 2.78 17.72 3.02
N ASP A 418 3.93 18.31 3.33
CA ASP A 418 4.20 18.92 4.65
C ASP A 418 3.11 19.93 5.04
N ASP A 419 2.97 20.22 6.34
CA ASP A 419 2.00 21.20 6.90
C ASP A 419 2.01 22.53 6.13
N LEU A 420 3.19 22.98 5.67
CA LEU A 420 3.36 24.19 4.87
C LEU A 420 2.61 24.15 3.52
N VAL A 421 2.67 23.02 2.80
CA VAL A 421 1.97 22.87 1.51
C VAL A 421 0.48 22.79 1.74
N CYS A 422 0.04 22.12 2.81
CA CYS A 422 -1.36 22.08 3.20
C CYS A 422 -1.90 23.48 3.55
N ASP A 423 -1.15 24.27 4.31
CA ASP A 423 -1.57 25.62 4.71
C ASP A 423 -1.57 26.61 3.55
N LEU A 424 -0.55 26.59 2.70
CA LEU A 424 -0.51 27.42 1.50
C LEU A 424 -1.61 27.03 0.51
N SER A 425 -1.90 25.73 0.36
CA SER A 425 -2.97 25.29 -0.54
C SER A 425 -4.33 25.86 -0.18
N ARG A 426 -4.61 26.05 1.11
CA ARG A 426 -5.86 26.66 1.60
C ARG A 426 -5.88 28.18 1.45
N ARG A 427 -4.71 28.83 1.41
CA ARG A 427 -4.59 30.28 1.53
C ARG A 427 -4.30 31.00 0.22
N ILE A 428 -3.66 30.34 -0.77
CA ILE A 428 -3.30 30.96 -2.06
C ILE A 428 -4.53 31.38 -2.88
N GLY A 429 -5.67 30.69 -2.75
CA GLY A 429 -6.92 31.16 -3.35
C GLY A 429 -6.89 31.25 -4.88
N VAL A 430 -7.51 32.29 -5.44
CA VAL A 430 -7.73 32.44 -6.88
C VAL A 430 -6.44 32.79 -7.65
N GLU A 431 -5.44 33.32 -6.95
CA GLU A 431 -4.16 33.77 -7.51
C GLU A 431 -3.19 32.61 -7.83
N TRP A 432 -3.61 31.37 -7.64
CA TRP A 432 -2.73 30.21 -7.72
C TRP A 432 -2.13 29.94 -9.10
N GLU A 433 -2.83 30.31 -10.18
CA GLU A 433 -2.30 30.18 -11.54
C GLU A 433 -1.13 31.12 -11.78
N GLU A 434 -1.21 32.34 -11.24
CA GLU A 434 -0.13 33.32 -11.30
C GLU A 434 1.05 32.86 -10.46
N VAL A 435 0.79 32.35 -9.24
CA VAL A 435 1.82 31.74 -8.39
C VAL A 435 2.50 30.59 -9.13
N ALA A 436 1.74 29.67 -9.75
CA ALA A 436 2.28 28.54 -10.50
C ALA A 436 3.18 29.01 -11.66
N ALA A 437 2.74 30.02 -12.42
CA ALA A 437 3.52 30.59 -13.51
C ALA A 437 4.83 31.23 -13.01
N TYR A 438 4.80 31.96 -11.88
CA TYR A 438 6.01 32.55 -11.30
C TYR A 438 6.94 31.52 -10.65
N LEU A 439 6.42 30.36 -10.25
CA LEU A 439 7.21 29.21 -9.81
C LEU A 439 7.86 28.43 -10.97
N GLY A 440 7.53 28.79 -12.22
CA GLY A 440 8.08 28.15 -13.42
C GLY A 440 7.31 26.90 -13.87
N VAL A 441 6.08 26.70 -13.39
CA VAL A 441 5.20 25.63 -13.85
C VAL A 441 4.65 25.98 -15.24
N GLU A 442 4.78 25.07 -16.19
CA GLU A 442 4.37 25.32 -17.57
C GLU A 442 2.85 25.38 -17.72
N ARG A 443 2.35 26.19 -18.68
CA ARG A 443 0.90 26.32 -18.91
C ARG A 443 0.18 24.98 -19.17
N PRO A 444 0.74 24.02 -19.95
CA PRO A 444 0.14 22.71 -20.10
C PRO A 444 0.00 21.92 -18.79
N GLN A 445 0.93 22.09 -17.84
CA GLN A 445 0.85 21.46 -16.52
C GLN A 445 -0.23 22.11 -15.65
N ILE A 446 -0.37 23.44 -15.72
CA ILE A 446 -1.46 24.17 -15.06
C ILE A 446 -2.83 23.69 -15.58
N ASP A 447 -2.97 23.54 -16.89
CA ASP A 447 -4.19 23.03 -17.51
C ASP A 447 -4.44 21.56 -17.13
N HIS A 448 -3.38 20.76 -16.99
CA HIS A 448 -3.48 19.38 -16.49
C HIS A 448 -3.97 19.31 -15.02
N PHE A 449 -3.53 20.21 -14.14
CA PHE A 449 -4.05 20.28 -12.77
C PHE A 449 -5.54 20.60 -12.75
N LYS A 450 -5.99 21.52 -13.61
CA LYS A 450 -7.42 21.86 -13.74
C LYS A 450 -8.24 20.69 -14.25
N LEU A 451 -7.69 19.92 -15.21
CA LEU A 451 -8.35 18.76 -15.78
C LEU A 451 -8.45 17.60 -14.78
N ASN A 452 -7.42 17.39 -13.98
CA ASN A 452 -7.37 16.31 -12.98
C ASN A 452 -8.22 16.61 -11.74
N PHE A 453 -8.37 17.89 -11.38
CA PHE A 453 -9.11 18.35 -10.20
C PHE A 453 -10.17 19.38 -10.62
N PRO A 454 -11.15 19.01 -11.46
CA PRO A 454 -12.16 19.94 -11.95
C PRO A 454 -13.01 20.45 -10.78
N SER A 455 -13.15 21.77 -10.68
CA SER A 455 -13.86 22.44 -9.58
C SER A 455 -13.29 22.24 -8.17
N ASP A 456 -12.11 21.62 -8.03
CA ASP A 456 -11.37 21.47 -6.77
C ASP A 456 -10.12 22.34 -6.77
N ALA A 457 -10.31 23.65 -6.51
CA ALA A 457 -9.21 24.61 -6.46
C ALA A 457 -8.16 24.22 -5.41
N LEU A 458 -8.57 23.64 -4.28
CA LEU A 458 -7.65 23.20 -3.24
C LEU A 458 -6.75 22.05 -3.74
N GLY A 459 -7.34 21.07 -4.43
CA GLY A 459 -6.62 19.98 -5.08
C GLY A 459 -5.68 20.47 -6.18
N GLN A 460 -6.12 21.42 -7.01
CA GLN A 460 -5.27 22.05 -8.04
C GLN A 460 -4.02 22.69 -7.41
N ILE A 461 -4.21 23.52 -6.38
CA ILE A 461 -3.12 24.23 -5.70
C ILE A 461 -2.19 23.25 -4.98
N ARG A 462 -2.74 22.27 -4.27
CA ARG A 462 -1.96 21.30 -3.50
C ARG A 462 -1.06 20.45 -4.39
N ASN A 463 -1.60 19.96 -5.52
CA ASN A 463 -0.83 19.14 -6.45
C ASN A 463 0.20 19.98 -7.23
N MET A 464 -0.12 21.22 -7.57
CA MET A 464 0.83 22.15 -8.18
C MET A 464 2.03 22.42 -7.27
N LEU A 465 1.79 22.79 -6.00
CA LEU A 465 2.86 23.06 -5.03
C LEU A 465 3.70 21.81 -4.75
N PHE A 466 3.06 20.64 -4.69
CA PHE A 466 3.75 19.36 -4.52
C PHE A 466 4.66 19.07 -5.72
N GLN A 467 4.14 19.09 -6.95
CA GLN A 467 4.93 18.78 -8.14
C GLN A 467 6.05 19.79 -8.39
N TRP A 468 5.82 21.09 -8.18
CA TRP A 468 6.87 22.09 -8.24
C TRP A 468 7.99 21.79 -7.25
N ARG A 469 7.65 21.45 -6.01
CA ARG A 469 8.61 21.14 -4.95
C ARG A 469 9.44 19.90 -5.25
N GLU A 470 8.81 18.83 -5.72
CA GLU A 470 9.49 17.59 -6.10
C GLU A 470 10.37 17.78 -7.35
N GLY A 471 9.94 18.63 -8.30
CA GLY A 471 10.69 18.97 -9.51
C GLY A 471 11.97 19.78 -9.28
N MET A 472 12.19 20.33 -8.08
CA MET A 472 13.36 21.17 -7.76
C MET A 472 14.61 20.38 -7.32
N GLY A 473 14.58 19.04 -7.34
CA GLY A 473 15.77 18.20 -7.17
C GLY A 473 16.66 18.57 -5.97
N ALA A 474 17.97 18.75 -6.21
CA ALA A 474 19.00 18.98 -5.18
C ALA A 474 19.00 20.39 -4.52
N SER A 475 18.02 21.27 -4.81
CA SER A 475 17.96 22.61 -4.20
C SER A 475 17.74 22.60 -2.69
N SER A 476 18.45 23.47 -1.97
CA SER A 476 18.39 23.60 -0.51
C SER A 476 17.02 24.12 -0.04
N LYS A 477 16.60 23.82 1.20
CA LYS A 477 15.30 24.27 1.74
C LYS A 477 15.16 25.80 1.72
N GLU A 478 16.24 26.53 1.94
CA GLU A 478 16.28 28.00 1.87
C GLU A 478 16.03 28.50 0.44
N GLU A 479 16.69 27.90 -0.57
CA GLU A 479 16.46 28.23 -1.98
C GLU A 479 15.01 27.98 -2.39
N ARG A 480 14.40 26.88 -1.92
CA ARG A 480 12.99 26.60 -2.21
C ARG A 480 12.09 27.65 -1.59
N ARG A 481 12.34 28.01 -0.33
CA ARG A 481 11.55 29.02 0.39
C ARG A 481 11.66 30.39 -0.24
N ASP A 482 12.83 30.79 -0.70
CA ASP A 482 13.05 32.11 -1.28
C ASP A 482 12.44 32.22 -2.68
N LYS A 483 12.49 31.16 -3.50
CA LYS A 483 11.72 31.09 -4.76
C LYS A 483 10.21 31.17 -4.52
N LEU A 484 9.71 30.51 -3.48
CA LEU A 484 8.30 30.56 -3.12
C LEU A 484 7.87 31.95 -2.63
N LYS A 485 8.71 32.60 -1.80
CA LYS A 485 8.51 33.99 -1.36
C LYS A 485 8.43 34.94 -2.56
N GLU A 486 9.36 34.81 -3.49
CA GLU A 486 9.41 35.66 -4.68
C GLU A 486 8.16 35.46 -5.56
N ALA A 487 7.75 34.22 -5.81
CA ALA A 487 6.55 33.93 -6.59
C ALA A 487 5.27 34.47 -5.93
N LEU A 488 5.14 34.33 -4.61
CA LEU A 488 4.01 34.88 -3.85
C LEU A 488 3.98 36.41 -3.89
N ARG A 489 5.13 37.08 -3.76
CA ARG A 489 5.23 38.55 -3.88
C ARG A 489 4.83 39.04 -5.26
N ARG A 490 5.28 38.35 -6.32
CA ARG A 490 4.91 38.68 -7.71
C ARG A 490 3.41 38.50 -7.96
N ALA A 491 2.80 37.48 -7.37
CA ALA A 491 1.36 37.26 -7.39
C ALA A 491 0.58 38.16 -6.40
N ARG A 492 1.22 39.21 -5.86
CA ARG A 492 0.63 40.17 -4.89
C ARG A 492 0.14 39.56 -3.57
N ARG A 493 0.56 38.34 -3.23
CA ARG A 493 0.29 37.66 -1.96
C ARG A 493 1.38 37.93 -0.92
N ASN A 494 1.64 39.21 -0.65
CA ASN A 494 2.60 39.64 0.37
C ASN A 494 2.20 39.13 1.76
N ASP A 495 0.89 39.02 2.02
CA ASP A 495 0.30 38.44 3.23
C ASP A 495 0.75 36.99 3.48
N LEU A 496 1.04 36.23 2.42
CA LEU A 496 1.56 34.87 2.52
C LEU A 496 3.09 34.87 2.54
N ALA A 497 3.73 35.67 1.69
CA ALA A 497 5.19 35.71 1.59
C ALA A 497 5.87 36.13 2.91
N ASP A 498 5.27 37.08 3.63
CA ASP A 498 5.82 37.62 4.88
C ASP A 498 5.47 36.74 6.10
N ASN A 499 4.41 35.92 6.00
CA ASN A 499 3.97 34.98 7.04
C ASN A 499 4.41 33.53 6.77
N LEU A 500 5.33 33.30 5.83
CA LEU A 500 5.98 32.00 5.70
C LEU A 500 6.81 31.74 6.96
N PRO A 501 6.56 30.64 7.70
CA PRO A 501 7.26 30.40 8.96
C PRO A 501 8.78 30.48 8.73
N PRO A 502 9.52 31.17 9.62
CA PRO A 502 10.97 31.17 9.55
C PRO A 502 11.49 29.74 9.63
N ASP A 503 12.67 29.47 9.08
CA ASP A 503 13.32 28.17 9.27
C ASP A 503 13.69 28.05 10.75
N GLN A 504 12.78 27.45 11.52
CA GLN A 504 12.98 27.16 12.92
C GLN A 504 13.26 25.67 13.05
N ASN A 505 14.50 25.38 13.46
CA ASN A 505 14.75 24.35 14.46
C ASN A 505 13.57 24.35 15.44
N LYS A 506 12.92 23.19 15.63
CA LYS A 506 11.76 23.03 16.53
C LYS A 506 12.16 23.34 17.97
N ASP A 507 12.21 24.61 18.32
CA ASP A 507 12.34 25.12 19.67
C ASP A 507 11.28 26.18 19.91
N LYS A 508 10.41 25.89 20.90
CA LYS A 508 9.37 26.74 21.51
C LYS A 508 8.02 26.83 20.77
N CYS A 509 7.01 26.10 21.27
CA CYS A 509 6.16 26.59 22.36
C CYS A 509 5.08 25.56 22.71
N VAL A 510 5.25 24.90 23.87
CA VAL A 510 4.19 24.21 24.59
C VAL A 510 3.80 25.10 25.77
N SER A 511 2.59 25.64 25.74
CA SER A 511 1.82 26.10 26.90
C SER A 511 0.36 26.06 26.43
N CYS A 512 -0.54 25.19 26.87
CA CYS A 512 -0.82 24.57 28.15
C CYS A 512 -1.33 23.13 27.84
N ILE A 513 -1.14 22.08 28.64
CA ILE A 513 -1.79 21.82 29.93
C ILE A 513 -0.94 20.72 30.60
N VAL A 514 -0.29 21.06 31.71
CA VAL A 514 0.14 20.11 32.74
C VAL A 514 -0.91 20.20 33.85
N ARG A 515 -1.50 19.07 34.22
CA ARG A 515 -2.16 18.69 35.50
C ARG A 515 -3.14 17.56 35.16
N LYS A 516 -3.14 16.37 35.74
CA LYS A 516 -2.43 15.74 36.86
C LYS A 516 -2.51 14.23 36.62
N TRP A 517 -1.51 13.53 37.14
CA TRP A 517 -1.55 12.09 37.45
C TRP A 517 -2.74 11.73 38.33
#